data_AF-A0A7V9IXS3-F1
#
_entry.id   AF-A0A7V9IXS3-F1
#
_cell.length_a   1.000
_cell.length_b   1.000
_cell.length_c   1.000
_cell.angle_alpha   90.00
_cell.angle_beta   90.00
_cell.angle_gamma   90.00
#
_symmetry.space_group_name_H-M   'P 1'
#
loop_
_entity.id
_entity.type
_entity.pdbx_description
1 polymer ?
#
loop_
_entity_poly.entity_id
_entity_poly.type
_entity_poly.pdbx_seq_one_letter_code
_entity_poly.pdbx_strand_id
1 'polypeptide(L)'
;MLFPTATFAIFFMLVLPLSWLLMPRGERWRGFIIAASFVFYAGWDWRFCFLLAFSILWNQLFALAIHTGEDVRARKWLLAGALSGNLVLLAYFKYVGFFITSTNNLFAVVGIDVPVEARSVILPVGMALSTRQRNAAFRVSAGVLNA
;
A
#
# COMPACT_ATOMS: atom_id res chain seq x y z
N MET A 1 -3.31 -3.42 -10.13
CA MET A 1 -4.63 -3.82 -10.64
C MET A 1 -5.68 -2.94 -9.99
N LEU A 2 -6.49 -2.20 -10.76
CA LEU A 2 -7.54 -1.35 -10.18
C LEU A 2 -8.74 -2.19 -9.72
N PHE A 3 -9.44 -1.72 -8.69
CA PHE A 3 -10.51 -2.44 -7.96
C PHE A 3 -11.73 -2.90 -8.80
N PRO A 4 -11.97 -2.43 -10.05
CA PRO A 4 -13.00 -3.00 -10.93
C PRO A 4 -12.42 -3.60 -12.22
N THR A 5 -11.16 -4.04 -12.25
CA THR A 5 -10.58 -4.65 -13.46
C THR A 5 -10.88 -6.14 -13.54
N ALA A 6 -11.28 -6.65 -14.70
CA ALA A 6 -11.53 -8.09 -14.94
C ALA A 6 -10.37 -8.99 -14.50
N THR A 7 -9.13 -8.49 -14.59
CA THR A 7 -7.91 -9.15 -14.10
C THR A 7 -7.96 -9.47 -12.60
N PHE A 8 -8.54 -8.59 -11.77
CA PHE A 8 -8.73 -8.84 -10.34
C PHE A 8 -9.69 -10.02 -10.10
N ALA A 9 -10.82 -10.03 -10.81
CA ALA A 9 -11.83 -11.07 -10.69
C ALA A 9 -11.28 -12.45 -11.09
N ILE A 10 -10.54 -12.53 -12.20
CA ILE A 10 -9.91 -13.77 -12.67
C ILE A 10 -8.86 -14.25 -11.67
N PHE A 11 -8.00 -13.37 -11.18
CA PHE A 11 -7.00 -13.71 -10.16
C PHE A 11 -7.65 -14.26 -8.89
N PHE A 12 -8.69 -13.59 -8.39
CA PHE A 12 -9.39 -13.99 -7.17
C PHE A 12 -10.12 -15.33 -7.34
N MET A 13 -10.75 -15.55 -8.51
CA MET A 13 -11.44 -16.79 -8.84
C MET A 13 -10.50 -18.00 -8.92
N LEU A 14 -9.22 -17.80 -9.24
CA LEU A 14 -8.20 -18.86 -9.21
C LEU A 14 -7.61 -19.06 -7.80
N VAL A 15 -7.32 -17.96 -7.09
CA VAL A 15 -6.62 -18.02 -5.79
C VAL A 15 -7.51 -18.55 -4.66
N LEU A 16 -8.80 -18.22 -4.65
CA LEU A 16 -9.74 -18.70 -3.63
C LEU A 16 -9.85 -20.23 -3.55
N PRO A 17 -10.19 -20.95 -4.64
CA PRO A 17 -10.31 -22.41 -4.58
C PRO A 17 -8.96 -23.07 -4.30
N LEU A 18 -7.86 -22.52 -4.81
CA LEU A 18 -6.52 -23.03 -4.56
C LEU A 18 -6.13 -22.85 -3.07
N SER A 19 -6.48 -21.71 -2.47
CA SER A 19 -6.32 -21.46 -1.03
C SER A 19 -7.11 -22.49 -0.20
N TRP A 20 -8.37 -22.73 -0.57
CA TRP A 20 -9.23 -23.66 0.15
C TRP A 20 -8.73 -25.11 0.08
N LEU A 21 -8.19 -25.52 -1.07
CA LEU A 21 -7.57 -26.84 -1.26
C LEU A 21 -6.25 -27.01 -0.49
N LEU A 22 -5.49 -25.92 -0.31
CA LEU A 22 -4.20 -25.94 0.41
C LEU A 22 -4.36 -25.79 1.92
N MET A 23 -5.51 -25.30 2.39
CA MET A 23 -5.84 -25.08 3.81
C MET A 23 -5.57 -26.29 4.74
N PRO A 24 -5.77 -27.56 4.34
CA PRO A 24 -5.43 -28.72 5.17
C PRO A 24 -3.93 -28.88 5.45
N ARG A 25 -3.06 -28.20 4.68
CA ARG A 25 -1.60 -28.25 4.81
C ARG A 25 -1.07 -26.88 5.23
N GLY A 26 -1.18 -26.57 6.52
CA GLY A 26 -0.91 -25.23 7.10
C GLY A 26 0.41 -24.56 6.66
N GLU A 27 1.52 -25.30 6.60
CA GLU A 27 2.81 -24.77 6.15
C GLU A 27 2.79 -24.33 4.67
N ARG A 28 2.18 -25.14 3.79
CA ARG A 28 2.07 -24.84 2.36
C ARG A 28 1.06 -23.73 2.10
N TRP A 29 -0.01 -23.68 2.89
CA TRP A 29 -1.02 -22.64 2.82
C TRP A 29 -0.43 -21.26 3.15
N ARG A 30 0.38 -21.15 4.22
CA ARG A 30 1.07 -19.90 4.58
C ARG A 30 1.96 -19.38 3.45
N GLY A 31 2.81 -20.25 2.90
CA GLY A 31 3.67 -19.89 1.76
C GLY A 31 2.86 -19.47 0.53
N PHE A 32 1.77 -20.19 0.23
CA PHE A 32 0.87 -19.86 -0.87
C PHE A 32 0.21 -18.50 -0.71
N ILE A 33 -0.31 -18.18 0.48
CA ILE A 33 -0.96 -16.88 0.74
C ILE A 33 0.03 -15.73 0.63
N ILE A 34 1.26 -15.89 1.11
CA ILE A 34 2.32 -14.89 0.97
C ILE A 34 2.64 -14.71 -0.52
N ALA A 35 2.87 -15.80 -1.25
CA ALA A 35 3.17 -15.74 -2.68
C ALA A 35 2.03 -15.09 -3.49
N ALA A 36 0.78 -15.47 -3.21
CA ALA A 36 -0.40 -14.88 -3.85
C ALA A 36 -0.49 -13.38 -3.54
N SER A 37 -0.22 -12.97 -2.29
CA SER A 37 -0.19 -11.56 -1.92
C SER A 37 0.89 -10.80 -2.69
N PHE A 38 2.09 -11.37 -2.84
CA PHE A 38 3.17 -10.77 -3.63
C PHE A 38 2.81 -10.64 -5.11
N VAL A 39 2.27 -11.69 -5.73
CA VAL A 39 1.84 -11.66 -7.14
C VAL A 39 0.75 -10.60 -7.36
N PHE A 40 -0.20 -10.52 -6.43
CA PHE A 40 -1.27 -9.53 -6.49
C PHE A 40 -0.74 -8.09 -6.44
N TYR A 41 0.14 -7.80 -5.47
CA TYR A 41 0.73 -6.46 -5.33
C TYR A 41 1.72 -6.13 -6.44
N ALA A 42 2.47 -7.11 -6.96
CA ALA A 42 3.38 -6.93 -8.10
C ALA A 42 2.63 -6.52 -9.37
N GLY A 43 1.44 -7.10 -9.60
CA GLY A 43 0.53 -6.71 -10.68
C GLY A 43 -0.11 -5.32 -10.49
N TRP A 44 0.12 -4.64 -9.37
CA TRP A 44 -0.22 -3.24 -9.19
C TRP A 44 0.98 -2.33 -9.43
N ASP A 45 1.98 -2.42 -8.57
CA ASP A 45 3.23 -1.70 -8.67
C ASP A 45 4.26 -2.47 -7.84
N TRP A 46 5.35 -2.85 -8.49
CA TRP A 46 6.44 -3.63 -7.89
C TRP A 46 7.03 -2.99 -6.64
N ARG A 47 6.92 -1.66 -6.47
CA ARG A 47 7.41 -0.95 -5.28
C ARG A 47 6.64 -1.37 -4.02
N PHE A 48 5.35 -1.70 -4.14
CA PHE A 48 4.57 -2.19 -2.99
C PHE A 48 5.01 -3.59 -2.55
N CYS A 49 5.62 -4.39 -3.43
CA CYS A 49 6.24 -5.65 -3.02
C CYS A 49 7.44 -5.41 -2.09
N PHE A 50 8.24 -4.37 -2.37
CA PHE A 50 9.34 -3.99 -1.48
C PHE A 50 8.82 -3.53 -0.12
N LEU A 51 7.73 -2.75 -0.12
CA LEU A 51 7.04 -2.33 1.10
C LEU A 51 6.57 -3.53 1.94
N LEU A 52 5.90 -4.50 1.30
CA LEU A 52 5.45 -5.72 1.96
C LEU A 52 6.61 -6.56 2.49
N ALA A 53 7.64 -6.78 1.68
CA ALA A 53 8.81 -7.55 2.08
C ALA A 53 9.50 -6.92 3.30
N PHE A 54 9.74 -5.61 3.26
CA PHE A 54 10.34 -4.89 4.36
C PHE A 54 9.46 -4.94 5.62
N SER A 55 8.16 -4.71 5.49
CA SER A 55 7.22 -4.77 6.63
C SER A 55 7.20 -6.16 7.27
N ILE A 56 7.18 -7.23 6.47
CA ILE A 56 7.21 -8.62 6.97
C ILE A 56 8.52 -8.87 7.72
N LEU A 57 9.66 -8.55 7.12
CA LEU A 57 10.98 -8.76 7.74
C LEU A 57 11.15 -7.93 9.01
N TRP A 58 10.76 -6.66 8.98
CA TRP A 58 10.82 -5.76 10.13
C TRP A 58 9.96 -6.28 11.27
N ASN A 59 8.68 -6.58 11.01
CA ASN A 59 7.79 -7.11 12.04
C ASN A 59 8.28 -8.47 12.57
N GLN A 60 8.84 -9.33 11.73
CA GLN A 60 9.36 -10.63 12.17
C GLN A 60 10.57 -10.46 13.11
N LEU A 61 11.47 -9.51 12.83
CA LEU A 61 12.61 -9.21 13.69
C LEU A 61 12.17 -8.77 15.09
N PHE A 62 11.22 -7.82 15.15
CA PHE A 62 10.70 -7.30 16.40
C PHE A 62 9.82 -8.32 17.13
N ALA A 63 9.07 -9.15 16.42
CA ALA A 63 8.28 -10.23 17.01
C ALA A 63 9.18 -11.24 17.74
N LEU A 64 10.32 -11.61 17.14
CA LEU A 64 11.29 -12.50 17.77
C LEU A 64 11.90 -11.88 19.03
N ALA A 65 12.27 -10.59 18.96
CA ALA A 65 12.83 -9.85 20.09
C ALA A 65 11.84 -9.69 21.25
N ILE A 66 10.55 -9.49 20.96
CA ILE A 66 9.47 -9.42 21.96
C ILE A 66 9.24 -10.78 22.62
N HIS A 67 9.37 -11.86 21.85
CA HIS A 67 9.18 -13.22 22.37
C HIS A 67 10.30 -13.65 23.32
N THR A 68 11.52 -13.14 23.15
CA THR A 68 12.68 -13.46 24.00
C THR A 68 12.79 -12.59 25.24
N GLY A 69 12.17 -11.40 25.27
CA GLY A 69 12.21 -10.50 26.42
C GLY A 69 11.12 -10.77 27.46
N GLU A 70 11.50 -11.00 28.71
CA GLU A 70 10.59 -11.13 29.86
C GLU A 70 10.12 -9.77 30.41
N ASP A 71 10.89 -8.70 30.16
CA ASP A 71 10.62 -7.36 30.69
C ASP A 71 9.47 -6.62 29.97
N VAL A 72 8.45 -6.24 30.74
CA VAL A 72 7.26 -5.53 30.23
C VAL A 72 7.59 -4.15 29.66
N ARG A 73 8.57 -3.44 30.23
CA ARG A 73 9.03 -2.14 29.73
C ARG A 73 9.77 -2.27 28.41
N ALA A 74 10.66 -3.25 28.28
CA ALA A 74 11.41 -3.50 27.04
C ALA A 74 10.46 -3.89 25.89
N ARG A 75 9.44 -4.72 26.17
CA ARG A 75 8.40 -5.07 25.18
C ARG A 75 7.65 -3.86 24.63
N LYS A 76 7.32 -2.87 25.46
CA LYS A 76 6.64 -1.65 25.01
C LYS A 76 7.51 -0.84 24.04
N TRP A 77 8.81 -0.70 24.32
CA TRP A 77 9.75 0.00 23.44
C TRP A 77 9.98 -0.76 22.12
N LEU A 78 10.07 -2.09 22.17
CA LEU A 78 10.17 -2.92 20.97
C LEU A 78 8.92 -2.80 20.09
N LEU A 79 7.72 -2.79 20.69
CA LEU A 79 6.47 -2.55 19.95
C LEU A 79 6.45 -1.15 19.32
N ALA A 80 6.90 -0.13 20.04
CA ALA A 80 7.00 1.22 19.50
C ALA A 80 7.97 1.28 18.31
N GLY A 81 9.12 0.58 18.39
CA GLY A 81 10.08 0.46 17.28
C GLY A 81 9.55 -0.31 16.07
N ALA A 82 8.79 -1.38 16.30
CA ALA A 82 8.11 -2.11 15.23
C ALA A 82 7.11 -1.20 14.50
N LEU A 83 6.29 -0.47 15.27
CA LEU A 83 5.27 0.41 14.72
C LEU A 83 5.90 1.61 13.99
N SER A 84 6.95 2.22 14.55
CA SER A 84 7.64 3.35 13.94
C SER A 84 8.24 2.99 12.58
N GLY A 85 8.83 1.80 12.43
CA GLY A 85 9.36 1.35 11.13
C GLY A 85 8.27 1.24 10.06
N ASN A 86 7.11 0.67 10.41
CA ASN A 86 5.96 0.61 9.50
C ASN A 86 5.42 2.01 9.16
N LEU A 87 5.37 2.94 10.13
CA LEU A 87 4.94 4.32 9.90
C LEU A 87 5.91 5.10 8.99
N VAL A 88 7.22 4.96 9.22
CA VAL A 88 8.26 5.59 8.39
C VAL A 88 8.16 5.10 6.96
N LEU A 89 7.98 3.79 6.77
CA LEU A 89 7.80 3.20 5.46
C LEU A 89 6.53 3.73 4.76
N LEU A 90 5.41 3.87 5.49
CA LEU A 90 4.18 4.47 4.97
C LEU A 90 4.37 5.95 4.61
N ALA A 91 5.07 6.71 5.47
CA ALA A 91 5.39 8.11 5.22
C ALA A 91 6.27 8.27 3.98
N TYR A 92 7.28 7.41 3.81
CA TYR A 92 8.13 7.40 2.62
C TYR A 92 7.30 7.29 1.34
N PHE A 93 6.45 6.26 1.22
CA PHE A 93 5.63 6.08 0.02
C PHE A 93 4.63 7.23 -0.22
N LYS A 94 4.16 7.88 0.85
CA LYS A 94 3.24 9.01 0.75
C LYS A 94 3.94 10.31 0.31
N TYR A 95 5.15 10.57 0.78
CA TYR A 95 5.82 11.87 0.65
C TYR A 95 7.02 11.87 -0.31
N VAL A 96 7.49 10.72 -0.78
CA VAL A 96 8.59 10.64 -1.76
C VAL A 96 8.32 11.46 -3.02
N GLY A 97 7.10 11.44 -3.55
CA GLY A 97 6.73 12.25 -4.71
C GLY A 97 6.89 13.75 -4.45
N PHE A 98 6.49 14.22 -3.26
CA PHE A 98 6.65 15.61 -2.85
C PHE A 98 8.13 15.97 -2.63
N PHE A 99 8.91 15.07 -2.05
CA PHE A 99 10.33 15.27 -1.79
C PHE A 99 11.14 15.37 -3.09
N ILE A 100 10.88 14.50 -4.07
CA ILE A 100 11.51 14.53 -5.39
C ILE A 100 11.19 15.86 -6.09
N THR A 101 9.92 16.26 -6.13
CA THR A 101 9.51 17.53 -6.77
C THR A 101 10.12 18.75 -6.08
N SER A 102 10.17 18.77 -4.75
CA SER A 102 10.76 19.90 -4.00
C SER A 102 12.28 19.98 -4.20
N THR A 103 12.95 18.84 -4.26
CA THR A 103 14.39 18.76 -4.52
C THR A 103 14.72 19.21 -5.94
N ASN A 104 13.94 18.77 -6.94
CA ASN A 104 14.07 19.25 -8.32
C ASN A 104 13.84 20.76 -8.43
N ASN A 105 12.86 21.33 -7.73
CA ASN A 105 12.63 22.77 -7.70
C ASN A 105 13.82 23.54 -7.07
N LEU A 106 14.45 22.99 -6.03
CA LEU A 106 15.65 23.58 -5.42
C LEU A 106 16.86 23.51 -6.37
N PHE A 107 17.03 22.41 -7.11
CA PHE A 107 18.09 22.28 -8.11
C PHE A 107 17.85 23.15 -9.36
N ALA A 108 16.59 23.37 -9.75
CA ALA A 108 16.22 24.31 -10.79
C ALA A 108 16.56 25.76 -10.40
N VAL A 109 16.43 26.12 -9.12
CA VAL A 109 16.87 27.42 -8.58
C VAL A 109 18.41 27.57 -8.62
N VAL A 110 19.15 26.46 -8.57
CA VAL A 110 20.63 26.41 -8.68
C VAL A 110 21.10 26.29 -10.15
N GLY A 111 20.19 26.27 -11.13
CA GLY A 111 20.52 26.27 -12.56
C GLY A 111 20.90 24.92 -13.14
N ILE A 112 20.63 23.82 -12.43
CA ILE A 112 20.81 22.45 -12.93
C ILE A 112 19.42 21.93 -13.33
N ASP A 113 19.07 22.09 -14.60
CA ASP A 113 17.87 21.48 -15.18
C ASP A 113 18.13 19.98 -15.34
N VAL A 114 17.71 19.18 -14.35
CA VAL A 114 17.64 17.73 -14.50
C VAL A 114 16.22 17.40 -14.96
N PRO A 115 16.01 17.02 -16.23
CA PRO A 115 14.70 16.61 -16.73
C PRO A 115 14.41 15.19 -16.22
N VAL A 116 14.09 15.07 -14.94
CA VAL A 116 13.53 13.83 -14.39
C VAL A 116 12.03 14.02 -14.41
N GLU A 117 11.38 13.46 -15.43
CA GLU A 117 9.93 13.32 -15.49
C GLU A 117 9.46 12.74 -14.16
N ALA A 118 8.88 13.60 -13.33
CA ALA A 118 8.23 13.22 -12.09
C ALA A 118 7.02 12.38 -12.50
N ARG A 119 7.25 11.08 -12.71
CA ARG A 119 6.19 10.10 -12.95
C ARG A 119 5.28 10.19 -11.74
N SER A 120 4.19 10.92 -11.94
CA SER A 120 3.09 11.11 -11.02
C SER A 120 2.76 9.76 -10.43
N VAL A 121 3.19 9.56 -9.18
CA VAL A 121 2.79 8.42 -8.38
C VAL A 121 1.31 8.64 -8.15
N ILE A 122 0.54 8.05 -9.07
CA ILE A 122 -0.89 7.88 -9.05
C ILE A 122 -1.24 7.41 -7.64
N LEU A 123 -1.90 8.26 -6.86
CA LEU A 123 -2.62 7.80 -5.68
C LEU A 123 -3.67 6.80 -6.17
N PRO A 124 -3.66 5.55 -5.70
CA PRO A 124 -4.81 4.66 -5.82
C PRO A 124 -6.04 5.29 -5.17
N VAL A 125 -6.87 5.93 -5.99
CA VAL A 125 -8.32 5.73 -6.12
C VAL A 125 -9.02 5.24 -4.84
N GLY A 126 -8.96 6.02 -3.76
CA GLY A 126 -9.62 5.66 -2.49
C GLY A 126 -10.31 6.82 -1.77
N MET A 127 -9.81 8.05 -1.89
CA MET A 127 -10.41 9.22 -1.20
C MET A 127 -11.06 10.26 -2.12
N ALA A 128 -10.86 10.18 -3.45
CA ALA A 128 -11.41 11.16 -4.39
C ALA A 128 -12.79 10.77 -4.99
N LEU A 129 -13.16 9.49 -4.96
CA LEU A 129 -14.41 9.00 -5.57
C LEU A 129 -15.66 9.42 -4.77
N SER A 130 -15.61 9.37 -3.43
CA SER A 130 -16.73 9.74 -2.56
C SER A 130 -17.11 11.22 -2.65
N THR A 131 -16.22 12.06 -3.16
CA THR A 131 -16.48 13.50 -3.35
C THR A 131 -17.05 13.82 -4.72
N ARG A 132 -16.69 13.08 -5.79
CA ARG A 132 -17.23 13.34 -7.14
C ARG A 132 -18.69 12.90 -7.30
N GLN A 133 -19.12 11.85 -6.60
CA GLN A 133 -20.52 11.39 -6.69
C GLN A 133 -21.51 12.32 -5.95
N ARG A 134 -21.08 13.03 -4.90
CA ARG A 134 -21.96 13.96 -4.16
C ARG A 134 -22.41 15.14 -5.00
N ASN A 135 -21.53 15.65 -5.86
CA ASN A 135 -21.86 16.79 -6.72
C ASN A 135 -22.76 16.41 -7.91
N ALA A 136 -22.78 15.12 -8.31
CA ALA A 136 -23.71 14.65 -9.35
C ALA A 136 -25.15 14.51 -8.81
N ALA A 137 -25.32 14.01 -7.59
CA ALA A 137 -26.64 13.88 -6.95
C ALA A 137 -27.29 15.25 -6.67
N PHE A 138 -26.51 16.25 -6.27
CA PHE A 138 -27.02 17.60 -6.00
C PHE A 138 -27.49 18.34 -7.26
N ARG A 139 -26.88 18.07 -8.43
CA ARG A 139 -27.28 18.70 -9.70
C ARG A 139 -28.54 18.09 -10.31
N VAL A 140 -28.85 16.83 -10.01
CA VAL A 140 -30.11 16.18 -10.45
C VAL A 140 -31.28 16.63 -9.59
N SER A 141 -31.09 16.85 -8.29
CA SER A 141 -32.14 17.38 -7.40
C SER A 141 -32.48 18.85 -7.65
N ALA A 142 -31.54 19.66 -8.15
CA ALA A 142 -31.76 21.09 -8.43
C ALA A 142 -32.37 21.36 -9.82
N GLY A 143 -32.40 20.35 -10.71
CA GLY A 143 -32.94 20.48 -12.07
C GLY A 143 -34.43 20.13 -12.22
N VAL A 144 -35.11 19.70 -11.15
CA VAL A 144 -36.52 19.26 -11.18
C VAL A 144 -37.50 20.35 -10.67
N LEU A 145 -37.00 21.49 -10.16
CA LEU A 145 -37.86 22.57 -9.63
C LEU A 145 -38.11 23.75 -10.60
N ASN A 146 -37.70 23.65 -11.87
CA ASN A 146 -37.92 24.70 -12.89
C ASN A 146 -38.56 24.17 -14.18
N ALA A 147 -39.60 23.34 -14.07
CA ALA A 147 -40.53 23.04 -15.16
C ALA A 147 -41.96 23.02 -14.63
#